data_AF-Q4D1I6-F1
#
_entry.id   AF-Q4D1I6-F1
#
_cell.length_a   1.000
_cell.length_b   1.000
_cell.length_c   1.000
_cell.angle_alpha   90.00
_cell.angle_beta   90.00
_cell.angle_gamma   90.00
#
_symmetry.space_group_name_H-M   'P 1'
#
loop_
_entity.id
_entity.type
_entity.pdbx_description
1 polymer ?
#
loop_
_entity_poly.entity_id
_entity_poly.type
_entity_poly.pdbx_seq_one_letter_code
_entity_poly.pdbx_strand_id
1 'polypeptide(L)'
;MLNTKKNATNNTPTAAAAAAEEEAGMTVRQRLRLKRELEEKRKFGLAPLAVDEVSGNEISPNVPQLISQAPWYYGTTGPTLDHQRLKCVDTMDRLQDQHDTVVVLGKAKTYTAGACGNCGSSTHKTSECYKPRKKVGAMYSGKVTSVDMHVERTEKSYAQKRDRYAMGASGVDLLQQASQEEEEETQATGNLHANGEMIVKKHPRLQDVFATQTAVTGEGAEIKELPKHLHNLDDDSAMFDPKTGSMRGNPNAADPTRTFQGDLQRYRTGDYYTYLDMQLRFLNGESKSIVDFRLDEQLQKQRRQERQQQKDEGNSNNNNNNNSNNNRSVDTEEEMTRDRLLRSLYGESSCASAENSLRMREAIAGFAAASAASLSSSPQVASSSSLALSSMSTPINLPQVRIGSATRNGHACVYGSYFDREGFRWGYKCCKRLGKDAAACQSTPAEPSVAAKAEGEALGQAS
;
A
#
# COMPACT_ATOMS: atom_id res chain seq x y z
N MET A 1 -57.81 39.40 -38.39
CA MET A 1 -56.75 38.83 -39.24
C MET A 1 -55.42 39.04 -38.54
N LEU A 2 -54.97 38.07 -37.75
CA LEU A 2 -53.77 38.18 -36.89
C LEU A 2 -52.79 37.07 -37.32
N ASN A 3 -51.76 37.46 -38.08
CA ASN A 3 -50.67 36.58 -38.45
C ASN A 3 -49.71 36.43 -37.27
N THR A 4 -49.63 35.24 -36.69
CA THR A 4 -48.54 34.83 -35.81
C THR A 4 -47.63 33.87 -36.57
N LYS A 5 -46.45 34.36 -36.99
CA LYS A 5 -45.36 33.52 -37.49
C LYS A 5 -44.65 32.91 -36.28
N LYS A 6 -44.82 31.60 -36.06
CA LYS A 6 -43.98 30.82 -35.14
C LYS A 6 -42.66 30.50 -35.84
N ASN A 7 -41.56 30.95 -35.23
CA ASN A 7 -40.20 30.55 -35.60
C ASN A 7 -40.04 29.04 -35.37
N ALA A 8 -39.71 28.30 -36.42
CA ALA A 8 -39.27 26.92 -36.33
C ALA A 8 -37.75 26.92 -36.08
N THR A 9 -37.33 26.46 -34.90
CA THR A 9 -35.93 26.18 -34.60
C THR A 9 -35.54 24.85 -35.25
N ASN A 10 -34.60 24.90 -36.18
CA ASN A 10 -34.02 23.72 -36.82
C ASN A 10 -33.16 22.95 -35.81
N ASN A 11 -33.69 21.87 -35.26
CA ASN A 11 -32.91 20.92 -34.47
C ASN A 11 -32.17 19.97 -35.42
N THR A 12 -30.85 20.03 -35.42
CA THR A 12 -29.99 19.08 -36.12
C THR A 12 -30.10 17.71 -35.43
N PRO A 13 -30.39 16.62 -36.15
CA PRO A 13 -30.44 15.29 -35.53
C PRO A 13 -29.04 14.92 -35.03
N THR A 14 -28.92 14.61 -33.74
CA THR A 14 -27.72 14.03 -33.14
C THR A 14 -27.32 12.76 -33.89
N ALA A 15 -26.02 12.52 -34.10
CA ALA A 15 -25.49 11.39 -34.90
C ALA A 15 -26.07 10.01 -34.52
N ALA A 16 -26.48 9.81 -33.26
CA ALA A 16 -27.15 8.60 -32.81
C ALA A 16 -28.55 8.39 -33.41
N ALA A 17 -29.30 9.47 -33.64
CA ALA A 17 -30.63 9.40 -34.26
C ALA A 17 -30.54 9.05 -35.75
N ALA A 18 -29.54 9.59 -36.46
CA ALA A 18 -29.28 9.26 -37.86
C ALA A 18 -28.89 7.79 -38.05
N ALA A 19 -28.06 7.24 -37.15
CA ALA A 19 -27.70 5.82 -37.16
C ALA A 19 -28.92 4.90 -36.91
N ALA A 20 -29.84 5.30 -36.03
CA ALA A 20 -31.06 4.54 -35.75
C ALA A 20 -32.03 4.51 -36.94
N GLU A 21 -32.15 5.61 -37.69
CA GLU A 21 -32.97 5.66 -38.92
C GLU A 21 -32.37 4.81 -40.05
N GLU A 22 -31.04 4.80 -40.20
CA GLU A 22 -30.37 3.89 -41.14
C GLU A 22 -30.61 2.42 -40.78
N GLU A 23 -30.52 2.04 -39.50
CA GLU A 23 -30.81 0.66 -39.08
C GLU A 23 -32.27 0.27 -39.34
N ALA A 24 -33.22 1.20 -39.21
CA ALA A 24 -34.64 0.94 -39.45
C ALA A 24 -34.96 0.54 -40.91
N GLY A 25 -34.20 1.06 -41.88
CA GLY A 25 -34.36 0.74 -43.31
C GLY A 25 -33.67 -0.55 -43.79
N MET A 26 -32.80 -1.14 -42.97
CA MET A 26 -32.02 -2.32 -43.35
C MET A 26 -32.81 -3.63 -43.27
N THR A 27 -32.57 -4.52 -44.23
CA THR A 27 -33.06 -5.90 -44.17
C THR A 27 -32.52 -6.63 -42.94
N VAL A 28 -33.25 -7.64 -42.43
CA VAL A 28 -32.82 -8.44 -41.27
C VAL A 28 -31.42 -9.01 -41.44
N ARG A 29 -31.06 -9.43 -42.67
CA ARG A 29 -29.71 -9.92 -43.01
C ARG A 29 -28.64 -8.84 -42.91
N GLN A 30 -28.95 -7.62 -43.35
CA GLN A 30 -28.04 -6.47 -43.23
C GLN A 30 -27.83 -6.09 -41.76
N ARG A 31 -28.89 -6.07 -40.94
CA ARG A 31 -28.76 -5.82 -39.48
C ARG A 31 -27.91 -6.87 -38.77
N LEU A 32 -28.10 -8.15 -39.07
CA LEU A 32 -27.28 -9.23 -38.48
C LEU A 32 -25.81 -9.13 -38.90
N ARG A 33 -25.53 -8.72 -40.14
CA ARG A 33 -24.18 -8.49 -40.63
C ARG A 33 -23.54 -7.29 -39.92
N LEU A 34 -24.25 -6.16 -39.84
CA LEU A 34 -23.79 -4.95 -39.15
C LEU A 34 -23.47 -5.26 -37.68
N LYS A 35 -24.35 -6.00 -36.98
CA LYS A 35 -24.12 -6.42 -35.59
C LYS A 35 -22.82 -7.23 -35.43
N ARG A 36 -22.57 -8.20 -36.31
CA ARG A 36 -21.31 -9.00 -36.29
C ARG A 36 -20.08 -8.13 -36.58
N GLU A 37 -20.17 -7.24 -37.56
CA GLU A 37 -19.08 -6.31 -37.89
C GLU A 37 -18.79 -5.33 -36.73
N LEU A 38 -19.81 -4.88 -36.00
CA LEU A 38 -19.63 -4.08 -34.77
C LEU A 38 -18.98 -4.88 -33.65
N GLU A 39 -19.38 -6.14 -33.44
CA GLU A 39 -18.76 -7.02 -32.46
C GLU A 39 -17.29 -7.31 -32.78
N GLU A 40 -16.96 -7.52 -34.06
CA GLU A 40 -15.56 -7.66 -34.50
C GLU A 40 -14.77 -6.36 -34.25
N LYS A 41 -15.31 -5.20 -34.65
CA LYS A 41 -14.67 -3.90 -34.38
C LYS A 41 -14.47 -3.65 -32.88
N ARG A 42 -15.42 -4.06 -32.04
CA ARG A 42 -15.30 -3.99 -30.58
C ARG A 42 -14.19 -4.88 -30.05
N LYS A 43 -14.09 -6.14 -30.52
CA LYS A 43 -13.00 -7.04 -30.16
C LYS A 43 -11.62 -6.49 -30.54
N PHE A 44 -11.54 -5.74 -31.64
CA PHE A 44 -10.32 -5.05 -32.08
C PHE A 44 -10.11 -3.67 -31.41
N GLY A 45 -11.01 -3.20 -30.54
CA GLY A 45 -10.91 -1.89 -29.89
C GLY A 45 -11.13 -0.68 -30.82
N LEU A 46 -11.71 -0.90 -32.02
CA LEU A 46 -12.00 0.14 -33.01
C LEU A 46 -13.37 0.80 -32.83
N ALA A 47 -14.28 0.15 -32.10
CA ALA A 47 -15.63 0.63 -31.83
C ALA A 47 -15.88 0.70 -30.31
N PRO A 48 -16.75 1.63 -29.85
CA PRO A 48 -17.08 1.73 -28.43
C PRO A 48 -17.74 0.44 -27.92
N LEU A 49 -17.45 0.09 -26.66
CA LEU A 49 -18.00 -1.09 -26.02
C LEU A 49 -19.53 -1.02 -25.95
N ALA A 50 -20.19 -2.17 -25.88
CA ALA A 50 -21.61 -2.21 -25.60
C ALA A 50 -21.83 -1.75 -24.14
N VAL A 51 -22.89 -1.00 -23.88
CA VAL A 51 -23.24 -0.55 -22.52
C VAL A 51 -24.44 -1.38 -22.04
N ASP A 52 -24.36 -1.86 -20.80
CA ASP A 52 -25.46 -2.52 -20.11
C ASP A 52 -26.66 -1.58 -19.97
N GLU A 53 -27.87 -2.02 -20.34
CA GLU A 53 -29.08 -1.19 -20.24
C GLU A 53 -29.49 -0.87 -18.80
N VAL A 54 -29.24 -1.79 -17.87
CA VAL A 54 -29.64 -1.66 -16.45
C VAL A 54 -28.53 -1.05 -15.61
N SER A 55 -27.28 -1.53 -15.81
CA SER A 55 -26.16 -1.17 -14.95
C SER A 55 -25.38 0.06 -15.45
N GLY A 56 -25.50 0.41 -16.73
CA GLY A 56 -24.72 1.47 -17.38
C GLY A 56 -23.23 1.15 -17.54
N ASN A 57 -22.79 -0.06 -17.17
CA ASN A 57 -21.40 -0.48 -17.29
C ASN A 57 -21.09 -0.98 -18.70
N GLU A 58 -19.83 -0.83 -19.10
CA GLU A 58 -19.35 -1.35 -20.38
C GLU A 58 -19.20 -2.89 -20.34
N ILE A 59 -19.75 -3.55 -21.36
CA ILE A 59 -19.67 -4.99 -21.56
C ILE A 59 -18.43 -5.30 -22.40
N SER A 60 -17.57 -6.15 -21.85
CA SER A 60 -16.37 -6.61 -22.55
C SER A 60 -16.73 -7.34 -23.86
N PRO A 61 -16.09 -7.03 -24.99
CA PRO A 61 -16.32 -7.69 -26.29
C PRO A 61 -15.98 -9.19 -26.30
N ASN A 62 -15.23 -9.65 -25.30
CA ASN A 62 -14.79 -11.03 -25.17
C ASN A 62 -15.83 -11.89 -24.42
N VAL A 63 -16.87 -11.29 -23.86
CA VAL A 63 -18.00 -12.04 -23.29
C VAL A 63 -18.83 -12.61 -24.44
N PRO A 64 -19.02 -13.94 -24.52
CA PRO A 64 -19.84 -14.55 -25.55
C PRO A 64 -21.27 -14.02 -25.53
N GLN A 65 -21.89 -13.91 -26.71
CA GLN A 65 -23.26 -13.39 -26.87
C GLN A 65 -24.29 -14.14 -26.00
N LEU A 66 -24.08 -15.44 -25.77
CA LEU A 66 -24.96 -16.28 -24.93
C LEU A 66 -25.02 -15.81 -23.47
N ILE A 67 -23.95 -15.20 -22.95
CA ILE A 67 -23.88 -14.69 -21.57
C ILE A 67 -24.32 -13.24 -21.50
N SER A 68 -24.03 -12.43 -22.52
CA SER A 68 -24.39 -11.00 -22.52
C SER A 68 -25.87 -10.75 -22.82
N GLN A 69 -26.52 -11.64 -23.57
CA GLN A 69 -27.92 -11.49 -23.95
C GLN A 69 -28.82 -12.07 -22.87
N ALA A 70 -29.65 -11.23 -22.26
CA ALA A 70 -30.63 -11.69 -21.31
C ALA A 70 -31.66 -12.63 -21.97
N PRO A 71 -31.98 -13.77 -21.32
CA PRO A 71 -33.09 -14.62 -21.74
C PRO A 71 -34.43 -13.87 -21.70
N TRP A 72 -35.37 -14.27 -22.55
CA TRP A 72 -36.68 -13.62 -22.71
C TRP A 72 -37.47 -13.48 -21.39
N TYR A 73 -37.30 -14.40 -20.44
CA TYR A 73 -37.98 -14.38 -19.14
C TYR A 73 -37.40 -13.34 -18.15
N TYR A 74 -36.26 -12.72 -18.47
CA TYR A 74 -35.69 -11.66 -17.63
C TYR A 74 -36.43 -10.33 -17.78
N GLY A 75 -37.09 -10.11 -18.93
CA GLY A 75 -37.90 -8.92 -19.20
C GLY A 75 -37.14 -7.72 -19.78
N THR A 76 -35.82 -7.81 -19.98
CA THR A 76 -35.02 -6.75 -20.64
C THR A 76 -34.77 -7.10 -22.11
N THR A 77 -35.01 -6.15 -23.00
CA THR A 77 -34.83 -6.33 -24.45
C THR A 77 -33.50 -5.75 -24.94
N GLY A 78 -32.39 -6.17 -24.33
CA GLY A 78 -31.04 -5.75 -24.74
C GLY A 78 -29.91 -6.43 -23.97
N PRO A 79 -28.65 -6.03 -24.26
CA PRO A 79 -27.49 -6.63 -23.63
C PRO A 79 -27.40 -6.19 -22.16
N THR A 80 -27.36 -7.16 -21.25
CA THR A 80 -27.24 -6.91 -19.81
C THR A 80 -26.59 -8.09 -19.11
N LEU A 81 -25.61 -7.80 -18.27
CA LEU A 81 -24.98 -8.80 -17.38
C LEU A 81 -25.67 -8.92 -16.02
N ASP A 82 -26.76 -8.20 -15.78
CA ASP A 82 -27.46 -8.20 -14.50
C ASP A 82 -28.10 -9.58 -14.19
N HIS A 83 -28.53 -10.31 -15.21
CA HIS A 83 -29.06 -11.66 -15.05
C HIS A 83 -28.02 -12.71 -14.62
N GLN A 84 -26.73 -12.37 -14.72
CA GLN A 84 -25.62 -13.20 -14.26
C GLN A 84 -25.20 -12.86 -12.82
N ARG A 85 -25.70 -11.75 -12.25
CA ARG A 85 -25.41 -11.35 -10.88
C ARG A 85 -26.30 -12.11 -9.89
N LEU A 86 -25.75 -12.39 -8.72
CA LEU A 86 -26.49 -13.03 -7.63
C LEU A 86 -27.54 -12.05 -7.08
N LYS A 87 -28.83 -12.34 -7.28
CA LYS A 87 -29.93 -11.44 -6.87
C LYS A 87 -30.26 -11.52 -5.39
N CYS A 88 -30.17 -12.72 -4.82
CA CYS A 88 -30.43 -12.97 -3.41
C CYS A 88 -29.15 -13.54 -2.83
N VAL A 89 -28.50 -12.77 -1.97
CA VAL A 89 -27.46 -13.29 -1.08
C VAL A 89 -28.21 -14.02 0.01
N ASP A 90 -28.13 -15.35 0.03
CA ASP A 90 -28.65 -16.12 1.14
C ASP A 90 -28.06 -15.53 2.42
N THR A 91 -28.92 -15.23 3.40
CA THR A 91 -28.57 -14.52 4.64
C THR A 91 -27.45 -15.21 5.45
N MET A 92 -27.09 -16.43 5.07
CA MET A 92 -26.10 -17.32 5.68
C MET A 92 -24.65 -16.86 5.59
N ASP A 93 -24.29 -15.98 4.64
CA ASP A 93 -22.89 -15.56 4.43
C ASP A 93 -22.45 -14.43 5.38
N ARG A 94 -23.40 -13.75 6.03
CA ARG A 94 -23.04 -12.82 7.10
C ARG A 94 -22.62 -13.62 8.33
N LEU A 95 -21.60 -13.13 9.03
CA LEU A 95 -21.26 -13.65 10.36
C LEU A 95 -22.47 -13.39 11.27
N GLN A 96 -23.33 -14.40 11.40
CA GLN A 96 -24.49 -14.36 12.28
C GLN A 96 -24.04 -14.89 13.64
N ASP A 97 -24.19 -14.07 14.68
CA ASP A 97 -23.94 -14.45 16.08
C ASP A 97 -24.99 -15.44 16.63
N GLN A 98 -25.93 -15.87 15.77
CA GLN A 98 -27.03 -16.75 16.13
C GLN A 98 -26.54 -18.18 16.32
N HIS A 99 -26.15 -18.50 17.55
CA HIS A 99 -25.84 -19.85 18.00
C HIS A 99 -27.11 -20.60 18.40
N ASP A 100 -26.99 -21.93 18.57
CA ASP A 100 -28.12 -22.69 19.09
C ASP A 100 -28.26 -22.32 20.57
N THR A 101 -29.35 -21.64 20.93
CA THR A 101 -29.60 -21.22 22.30
C THR A 101 -30.51 -22.22 22.97
N VAL A 102 -30.27 -22.43 24.27
CA VAL A 102 -31.16 -23.24 25.09
C VAL A 102 -32.11 -22.32 25.82
N VAL A 103 -33.37 -22.30 25.40
CA VAL A 103 -34.42 -21.49 26.00
C VAL A 103 -35.07 -22.28 27.13
N VAL A 104 -35.13 -21.65 28.30
CA VAL A 104 -35.66 -22.22 29.53
C VAL A 104 -37.13 -21.80 29.68
N LEU A 105 -38.07 -22.73 29.52
CA LEU A 105 -39.52 -22.48 29.57
C LEU A 105 -40.07 -22.34 31.00
N GLY A 106 -39.39 -22.92 31.99
CA GLY A 106 -39.80 -22.89 33.41
C GLY A 106 -39.91 -24.28 34.04
N LYS A 107 -40.21 -24.32 35.34
CA LYS A 107 -40.36 -25.56 36.13
C LYS A 107 -41.84 -25.81 36.43
N ALA A 108 -42.36 -26.99 36.07
CA ALA A 108 -43.69 -27.41 36.50
C ALA A 108 -43.72 -27.59 38.04
N LYS A 109 -44.81 -27.16 38.68
CA LYS A 109 -44.98 -27.27 40.14
C LYS A 109 -45.24 -28.70 40.61
N THR A 110 -45.93 -29.48 39.78
CA THR A 110 -46.35 -30.85 40.04
C THR A 110 -46.08 -31.71 38.82
N TYR A 111 -45.95 -33.02 39.04
CA TYR A 111 -45.82 -33.97 37.95
C TYR A 111 -47.09 -33.98 37.10
N THR A 112 -46.93 -33.84 35.79
CA THR A 112 -48.01 -33.95 34.80
C THR A 112 -47.92 -35.28 34.05
N ALA A 113 -49.06 -35.86 33.69
CA ALA A 113 -49.09 -37.07 32.90
C ALA A 113 -48.42 -36.83 31.53
N GLY A 114 -47.52 -37.74 31.12
CA GLY A 114 -46.72 -37.59 29.90
C GLY A 114 -45.35 -36.93 30.10
N ALA A 115 -45.09 -36.33 31.27
CA ALA A 115 -43.76 -35.85 31.62
C ALA A 115 -42.79 -37.02 31.90
N CYS A 116 -41.49 -36.72 31.90
CA CYS A 116 -40.45 -37.67 32.23
C CYS A 116 -40.66 -38.25 33.64
N GLY A 117 -40.78 -39.58 33.72
CA GLY A 117 -41.06 -40.26 34.98
C GLY A 117 -39.95 -40.13 36.02
N ASN A 118 -38.72 -39.81 35.60
CA ASN A 118 -37.56 -39.62 36.49
C ASN A 118 -37.49 -38.21 37.08
N CYS A 119 -37.45 -37.18 36.22
CA CYS A 119 -37.21 -35.80 36.63
C CYS A 119 -38.45 -34.89 36.63
N GLY A 120 -39.48 -35.22 35.85
CA GLY A 120 -40.74 -34.49 35.76
C GLY A 120 -40.81 -33.39 34.70
N SER A 121 -39.87 -33.31 33.76
CA SER A 121 -39.95 -32.36 32.62
C SER A 121 -40.84 -32.88 31.50
N SER A 122 -41.48 -31.96 30.79
CA SER A 122 -42.32 -32.26 29.61
C SER A 122 -41.52 -32.43 28.31
N THR A 123 -40.26 -31.97 28.26
CA THR A 123 -39.51 -31.82 26.99
C THR A 123 -38.85 -33.09 26.46
N HIS A 124 -38.72 -34.13 27.27
CA HIS A 124 -38.08 -35.39 26.87
C HIS A 124 -38.70 -36.60 27.58
N LYS A 125 -38.52 -37.78 27.00
CA LYS A 125 -38.98 -39.05 27.57
C LYS A 125 -38.05 -39.53 28.68
N THR A 126 -38.54 -40.45 29.52
CA THR A 126 -37.74 -41.03 30.61
C THR A 126 -36.44 -41.71 30.15
N SER A 127 -36.40 -42.25 28.93
CA SER A 127 -35.21 -42.85 28.32
C SER A 127 -34.08 -41.85 28.04
N GLU A 128 -34.44 -40.61 27.72
CA GLU A 128 -33.54 -39.52 27.29
C GLU A 128 -33.28 -38.52 28.43
N CYS A 129 -33.53 -38.94 29.67
CA CYS A 129 -33.40 -38.05 30.82
C CYS A 129 -31.95 -37.72 31.13
N TYR A 130 -31.63 -36.42 31.09
CA TYR A 130 -30.30 -35.90 31.44
C TYR A 130 -29.98 -35.97 32.94
N LYS A 131 -31.00 -36.16 33.79
CA LYS A 131 -30.79 -36.34 35.24
C LYS A 131 -30.48 -37.80 35.57
N PRO A 132 -29.65 -38.05 36.60
CA PRO A 132 -29.37 -39.41 37.04
C PRO A 132 -30.67 -40.17 37.36
N ARG A 133 -30.73 -41.45 37.00
CA ARG A 133 -31.91 -42.29 37.24
C ARG A 133 -32.12 -42.50 38.74
N LYS A 134 -33.27 -42.08 39.26
CA LYS A 134 -33.64 -42.24 40.68
C LYS A 134 -34.32 -43.59 40.90
N LYS A 135 -34.18 -44.13 42.12
CA LYS A 135 -34.95 -45.30 42.57
C LYS A 135 -36.45 -45.01 42.59
N VAL A 136 -36.83 -43.80 43.02
CA VAL A 136 -38.21 -43.29 42.99
C VAL A 136 -38.20 -42.01 42.15
N GLY A 137 -38.77 -42.09 40.95
CA GLY A 137 -38.86 -40.96 40.03
C GLY A 137 -39.92 -39.92 40.41
N ALA A 138 -39.97 -38.82 39.67
CA ALA A 138 -41.01 -37.79 39.77
C ALA A 138 -42.43 -38.37 39.60
N MET A 139 -42.60 -39.44 38.80
CA MET A 139 -43.90 -40.09 38.59
C MET A 139 -44.51 -40.61 39.89
N TYR A 140 -43.69 -41.19 40.77
CA TYR A 140 -44.14 -41.76 42.04
C TYR A 140 -43.98 -40.80 43.22
N SER A 141 -42.99 -39.90 43.17
CA SER A 141 -42.76 -38.92 44.25
C SER A 141 -43.58 -37.64 44.12
N GLY A 142 -44.15 -37.35 42.95
CA GLY A 142 -44.86 -36.11 42.62
C GLY A 142 -43.97 -34.85 42.54
N LYS A 143 -42.69 -34.96 42.90
CA LYS A 143 -41.75 -33.84 42.98
C LYS A 143 -40.99 -33.68 41.65
N VAL A 144 -41.31 -32.62 40.91
CA VAL A 144 -40.58 -32.21 39.70
C VAL A 144 -39.25 -31.59 40.11
N THR A 145 -38.18 -32.07 39.49
CA THR A 145 -36.82 -31.58 39.78
C THR A 145 -36.19 -30.88 38.60
N SER A 146 -36.60 -31.18 37.37
CA SER A 146 -36.06 -30.58 36.14
C SER A 146 -36.79 -29.30 35.75
N VAL A 147 -36.11 -28.51 34.91
CA VAL A 147 -36.68 -27.40 34.15
C VAL A 147 -37.02 -27.90 32.74
N ASP A 148 -38.09 -27.38 32.16
CA ASP A 148 -38.41 -27.59 30.76
C ASP A 148 -37.53 -26.66 29.91
N MET A 149 -36.78 -27.27 29.00
CA MET A 149 -35.79 -26.60 28.15
C MET A 149 -35.97 -27.07 26.70
N HIS A 150 -36.01 -26.14 25.75
CA HIS A 150 -35.94 -26.44 24.32
C HIS A 150 -34.71 -25.79 23.70
N VAL A 151 -34.16 -26.44 22.67
CA VAL A 151 -33.02 -25.91 21.91
C VAL A 151 -33.59 -25.25 20.66
N GLU A 152 -33.44 -23.94 20.55
CA GLU A 152 -33.68 -23.23 19.28
C GLU A 152 -32.48 -23.46 18.37
N ARG A 153 -32.72 -24.11 17.23
CA ARG A 153 -31.69 -24.39 16.24
C ARG A 153 -31.75 -23.35 15.14
N THR A 154 -30.64 -22.66 14.91
CA THR A 154 -30.50 -21.72 13.81
C THR A 154 -29.97 -22.42 12.55
N GLU A 155 -30.38 -21.94 11.38
CA GLU A 155 -29.84 -22.41 10.11
C GLU A 155 -28.38 -21.93 9.99
N LYS A 156 -27.44 -22.86 9.85
CA LYS A 156 -25.99 -22.58 9.85
C LYS A 156 -25.32 -23.07 8.58
N SER A 157 -24.38 -22.28 8.07
CA SER A 157 -23.48 -22.67 6.98
C SER A 157 -22.53 -23.81 7.40
N TYR A 158 -21.89 -24.49 6.45
CA TYR A 158 -20.94 -25.58 6.72
C TYR A 158 -19.82 -25.13 7.66
N ALA A 159 -19.27 -23.92 7.44
CA ALA A 159 -18.24 -23.35 8.30
C ALA A 159 -18.77 -23.05 9.71
N GLN A 160 -19.94 -22.41 9.82
CA GLN A 160 -20.57 -22.06 11.11
C GLN A 160 -20.89 -23.29 11.97
N LYS A 161 -21.33 -24.41 11.37
CA LYS A 161 -21.59 -25.67 12.10
C LYS A 161 -20.33 -26.27 12.72
N ARG A 162 -19.15 -25.97 12.17
CA ARG A 162 -17.87 -26.53 12.56
C ARG A 162 -16.99 -25.53 13.31
N ASP A 163 -17.49 -24.32 13.53
CA ASP A 163 -16.75 -23.28 14.22
C ASP A 163 -16.60 -23.64 15.71
N ARG A 164 -15.34 -23.74 16.13
CA ARG A 164 -14.97 -24.02 17.52
C ARG A 164 -15.35 -22.88 18.45
N TYR A 165 -15.38 -21.65 17.94
CA TYR A 165 -15.61 -20.44 18.71
C TYR A 165 -17.06 -19.97 18.70
N ALA A 166 -17.98 -20.75 18.12
CA ALA A 166 -19.39 -20.40 17.97
C ALA A 166 -20.12 -20.07 19.29
N MET A 167 -19.57 -20.45 20.46
CA MET A 167 -20.15 -20.17 21.77
C MET A 167 -19.60 -18.91 22.47
N GLY A 168 -18.80 -18.07 21.79
CA GLY A 168 -18.55 -16.64 22.07
C GLY A 168 -18.02 -16.19 23.44
N ALA A 169 -18.05 -17.03 24.47
CA ALA A 169 -17.86 -16.61 25.85
C ALA A 169 -16.39 -16.62 26.31
N SER A 170 -15.48 -17.24 25.55
CA SER A 170 -14.08 -17.37 25.99
C SER A 170 -13.27 -16.08 25.87
N GLY A 171 -13.75 -15.07 25.14
CA GLY A 171 -12.98 -13.83 24.91
C GLY A 171 -12.89 -12.92 26.14
N VAL A 172 -13.97 -12.83 26.93
CA VAL A 172 -14.05 -11.91 28.08
C VAL A 172 -13.16 -12.38 29.23
N ASP A 173 -13.11 -13.70 29.47
CA ASP A 173 -12.29 -14.30 30.53
C ASP A 173 -10.79 -14.08 30.28
N LEU A 174 -10.33 -14.18 29.01
CA LEU A 174 -8.93 -13.94 28.65
C LEU A 174 -8.50 -12.48 28.84
N LEU A 175 -9.36 -11.51 28.56
CA LEU A 175 -9.05 -10.09 28.80
C LEU A 175 -8.98 -9.79 30.29
N GLN A 176 -9.89 -10.36 31.09
CA GLN A 176 -9.87 -10.20 32.54
C GLN A 176 -8.62 -10.83 33.16
N GLN A 177 -8.21 -12.01 32.69
CA GLN A 177 -6.96 -12.65 33.09
C GLN A 177 -5.74 -11.79 32.73
N ALA A 178 -5.69 -11.25 31.51
CA ALA A 178 -4.59 -10.35 31.10
C ALA A 178 -4.50 -9.08 31.97
N SER A 179 -5.64 -8.45 32.29
CA SER A 179 -5.67 -7.30 33.19
C SER A 179 -5.24 -7.66 34.63
N GLN A 180 -5.64 -8.83 35.13
CA GLN A 180 -5.21 -9.32 36.45
C GLN A 180 -3.70 -9.59 36.48
N GLU A 181 -3.15 -10.20 35.43
CA GLU A 181 -1.70 -10.42 35.29
C GLU A 181 -0.93 -9.09 35.24
N GLU A 182 -1.45 -8.07 34.55
CA GLU A 182 -0.86 -6.71 34.56
C GLU A 182 -0.91 -6.04 35.94
N GLU A 183 -2.00 -6.22 36.70
CA GLU A 183 -2.12 -5.73 38.09
C GLU A 183 -1.14 -6.44 39.04
N GLU A 184 -0.97 -7.76 38.90
CA GLU A 184 0.00 -8.53 39.68
C GLU A 184 1.45 -8.12 39.35
N GLU A 185 1.78 -7.90 38.07
CA GLU A 185 3.09 -7.40 37.63
C GLU A 185 3.40 -5.99 38.20
N THR A 186 2.42 -5.09 38.18
CA THR A 186 2.59 -3.72 38.71
C THR A 186 2.74 -3.71 40.23
N GLN A 187 1.99 -4.55 40.94
CA GLN A 187 2.15 -4.72 42.39
C GLN A 187 3.50 -5.35 42.76
N ALA A 188 3.97 -6.34 42.01
CA ALA A 188 5.27 -6.97 42.22
C ALA A 188 6.43 -5.99 42.00
N THR A 189 6.36 -5.15 40.95
CA THR A 189 7.39 -4.16 40.64
C THR A 189 7.35 -2.94 41.58
N GLY A 190 6.18 -2.53 42.06
CA GLY A 190 6.02 -1.45 43.03
C GLY A 190 6.70 -1.74 44.39
N ASN A 191 6.73 -3.00 44.82
CA ASN A 191 7.41 -3.41 46.06
C ASN A 191 8.94 -3.53 45.93
N LEU A 192 9.49 -3.64 44.72
CA LEU A 192 10.94 -3.82 44.50
C LEU A 192 11.74 -2.50 44.58
N HIS A 193 11.10 -1.34 44.52
CA HIS A 193 11.81 -0.06 44.67
C HIS A 193 12.27 0.25 46.11
N ALA A 194 11.89 -0.56 47.10
CA ALA A 194 12.29 -0.38 48.50
C ALA A 194 13.63 -1.07 48.86
N ASN A 195 14.10 -2.05 48.09
CA ASN A 195 15.35 -2.76 48.37
C ASN A 195 16.15 -2.96 47.08
N GLY A 196 17.32 -2.34 47.04
CA GLY A 196 18.20 -2.29 45.86
C GLY A 196 18.57 -3.65 45.28
N GLU A 197 18.72 -3.64 43.95
CA GLU A 197 19.44 -4.62 43.14
C GLU A 197 19.08 -6.10 43.36
N MET A 198 17.92 -6.50 42.85
CA MET A 198 17.74 -7.87 42.36
C MET A 198 17.26 -7.83 40.92
N ILE A 199 18.08 -8.39 40.03
CA ILE A 199 17.77 -8.62 38.62
C ILE A 199 16.65 -9.67 38.57
N VAL A 200 15.40 -9.21 38.65
CA VAL A 200 14.25 -10.06 38.37
C VAL A 200 14.29 -10.37 36.88
N LYS A 201 14.44 -11.67 36.56
CA LYS A 201 14.12 -12.18 35.23
C LYS A 201 12.65 -11.89 34.98
N LYS A 202 12.34 -10.73 34.40
CA LYS A 202 10.99 -10.44 33.88
C LYS A 202 10.69 -11.55 32.89
N HIS A 203 9.67 -12.36 33.19
CA HIS A 203 9.06 -13.18 32.15
C HIS A 203 8.62 -12.19 31.07
N PRO A 204 9.14 -12.30 29.84
CA PRO A 204 8.72 -11.39 28.79
C PRO A 204 7.22 -11.56 28.63
N ARG A 205 6.47 -10.45 28.63
CA ARG A 205 5.05 -10.46 28.29
C ARG A 205 4.87 -11.28 27.02
N LEU A 206 3.78 -12.02 26.87
CA LEU A 206 3.52 -12.76 25.63
C LEU A 206 3.64 -11.88 24.37
N GLN A 207 3.34 -10.59 24.52
CA GLN A 207 3.53 -9.56 23.48
C GLN A 207 5.03 -9.29 23.19
N ASP A 208 5.88 -9.27 24.21
CA ASP A 208 7.34 -9.08 24.08
C ASP A 208 8.07 -10.32 23.55
N VAL A 209 7.46 -11.51 23.66
CA VAL A 209 8.03 -12.74 23.05
C VAL A 209 8.15 -12.57 21.54
N PHE A 210 7.19 -11.90 20.89
CA PHE A 210 7.26 -11.62 19.46
C PHE A 210 8.31 -10.56 19.13
N ALA A 211 8.48 -9.55 19.98
CA ALA A 211 9.50 -8.52 19.77
C ALA A 211 10.93 -9.04 19.99
N THR A 212 11.12 -9.95 20.94
CA THR A 212 12.45 -10.48 21.31
C THR A 212 12.90 -11.66 20.44
N GLN A 213 11.98 -12.53 20.01
CA GLN A 213 12.35 -13.70 19.18
C GLN A 213 12.54 -13.38 17.70
N THR A 214 11.90 -12.32 17.19
CA THR A 214 12.08 -11.92 15.79
C THR A 214 13.44 -11.24 15.53
N ALA A 215 14.13 -10.80 16.59
CA ALA A 215 15.28 -9.92 16.44
C ALA A 215 16.65 -10.62 16.26
N VAL A 216 16.80 -11.93 16.53
CA VAL A 216 18.17 -12.48 16.73
C VAL A 216 18.52 -13.76 15.95
N THR A 217 17.56 -14.54 15.42
CA THR A 217 17.88 -15.85 14.79
C THR A 217 17.25 -16.10 13.43
N GLY A 218 16.92 -15.04 12.69
CA GLY A 218 16.66 -15.10 11.25
C GLY A 218 17.21 -13.83 10.61
N GLU A 219 18.13 -13.96 9.65
CA GLU A 219 18.86 -12.89 8.95
C GLU A 219 17.94 -11.99 8.07
N GLY A 220 16.80 -11.53 8.58
CA GLY A 220 15.74 -10.86 7.81
C GLY A 220 15.44 -9.42 8.18
N ALA A 221 16.09 -8.85 9.20
CA ALA A 221 15.86 -7.47 9.64
C ALA A 221 16.76 -6.45 8.92
N GLU A 222 16.86 -6.55 7.59
CA GLU A 222 17.28 -5.38 6.79
C GLU A 222 16.23 -4.29 7.02
N ILE A 223 16.65 -3.07 7.37
CA ILE A 223 15.75 -1.91 7.46
C ILE A 223 15.25 -1.67 6.03
N LYS A 224 14.13 -2.31 5.68
CA LYS A 224 13.50 -2.15 4.38
C LYS A 224 12.84 -0.78 4.35
N GLU A 225 13.12 -0.02 3.30
CA GLU A 225 12.31 1.15 2.98
C GLU A 225 10.83 0.74 2.89
N LEU A 226 9.92 1.64 3.28
CA LEU A 226 8.49 1.38 3.25
C LEU A 226 8.07 0.92 1.85
N PRO A 227 7.38 -0.24 1.70
CA PRO A 227 6.88 -0.68 0.41
C PRO A 227 6.01 0.38 -0.28
N LYS A 228 6.12 0.50 -1.60
CA LYS A 228 5.49 1.60 -2.36
C LYS A 228 3.97 1.72 -2.13
N HIS A 229 3.26 0.59 -2.12
CA HIS A 229 1.80 0.54 -1.92
C HIS A 229 1.33 0.89 -0.50
N LEU A 230 2.25 1.04 0.47
CA LEU A 230 1.93 1.45 1.83
C LEU A 230 2.13 2.95 2.07
N HIS A 231 2.58 3.72 1.06
CA HIS A 231 2.68 5.17 1.21
C HIS A 231 1.30 5.82 1.37
N ASN A 232 0.29 5.37 0.62
CA ASN A 232 -1.10 5.80 0.77
C ASN A 232 -2.03 4.57 0.75
N LEU A 233 -2.97 4.50 1.70
CA LEU A 233 -3.93 3.39 1.87
C LEU A 233 -5.32 3.74 1.32
N ASP A 234 -5.51 4.96 0.81
CA ASP A 234 -6.74 5.36 0.15
C ASP A 234 -6.90 4.60 -1.18
N ASP A 235 -8.12 4.13 -1.48
CA ASP A 235 -8.43 3.33 -2.69
C ASP A 235 -8.19 4.12 -4.00
N ASP A 236 -8.31 5.45 -3.95
CA ASP A 236 -8.11 6.37 -5.08
C ASP A 236 -6.64 6.80 -5.27
N SER A 237 -5.72 6.21 -4.49
CA SER A 237 -4.30 6.53 -4.57
C SER A 237 -3.65 6.01 -5.87
N ALA A 238 -2.38 6.38 -6.09
CA ALA A 238 -1.66 5.98 -7.29
C ALA A 238 -1.55 4.44 -7.41
N MET A 239 -1.99 3.90 -8.55
CA MET A 239 -1.95 2.46 -8.84
C MET A 239 -0.53 1.89 -8.72
N PHE A 240 -0.39 0.89 -7.86
CA PHE A 240 0.80 0.05 -7.76
C PHE A 240 0.62 -1.20 -8.60
N ASP A 241 1.55 -1.44 -9.54
CA ASP A 241 1.59 -2.69 -10.30
C ASP A 241 2.47 -3.71 -9.54
N PRO A 242 1.87 -4.75 -8.90
CA PRO A 242 2.62 -5.73 -8.13
C PRO A 242 3.52 -6.61 -9.00
N LYS A 243 3.27 -6.71 -10.31
CA LYS A 243 4.09 -7.53 -11.21
C LYS A 243 5.44 -6.89 -11.51
N THR A 244 5.45 -5.58 -11.75
CA THR A 244 6.69 -4.83 -12.01
C THR A 244 7.28 -4.19 -10.76
N GLY A 245 6.54 -4.19 -9.65
CA GLY A 245 6.95 -3.50 -8.42
C GLY A 245 7.03 -1.97 -8.62
N SER A 246 6.25 -1.44 -9.56
CA SER A 246 6.31 -0.02 -9.94
C SER A 246 5.04 0.74 -9.52
N MET A 247 5.22 1.99 -9.12
CA MET A 247 4.15 2.94 -8.82
C MET A 247 4.37 4.19 -9.66
N ARG A 248 3.60 4.31 -10.75
CA ARG A 248 3.82 5.35 -11.76
C ARG A 248 3.43 6.74 -11.25
N GLY A 249 2.27 6.83 -10.59
CA GLY A 249 1.78 8.08 -10.00
C GLY A 249 2.46 8.41 -8.68
N ASN A 250 2.28 9.64 -8.22
CA ASN A 250 2.72 10.05 -6.89
C ASN A 250 1.63 9.72 -5.87
N PRO A 251 1.87 8.81 -4.90
CA PRO A 251 0.89 8.52 -3.84
C PRO A 251 0.76 9.68 -2.84
N ASN A 252 1.76 10.58 -2.79
CA ASN A 252 1.93 11.63 -1.78
C ASN A 252 1.78 13.03 -2.39
N ALA A 253 0.86 13.22 -3.34
CA ALA A 253 0.72 14.50 -4.05
C ALA A 253 0.43 15.71 -3.14
N ALA A 254 -0.16 15.48 -1.96
CA ALA A 254 -0.41 16.52 -0.95
C ALA A 254 0.85 16.88 -0.12
N ASP A 255 1.75 15.91 0.09
CA ASP A 255 2.89 16.04 1.01
C ASP A 255 4.23 15.91 0.26
N PRO A 256 4.85 17.03 -0.15
CA PRO A 256 6.15 17.01 -0.85
C PRO A 256 7.33 16.60 0.05
N THR A 257 7.11 16.49 1.37
CA THR A 257 8.14 16.14 2.36
C THR A 257 8.45 14.65 2.40
N ARG A 258 7.56 13.80 1.87
CA ARG A 258 7.77 12.35 1.85
C ARG A 258 8.85 11.95 0.85
N THR A 259 9.59 10.90 1.19
CA THR A 259 10.77 10.44 0.43
C THR A 259 10.40 9.94 -0.96
N PHE A 260 9.29 9.21 -1.08
CA PHE A 260 8.82 8.66 -2.35
C PHE A 260 7.73 9.55 -2.95
N GLN A 261 7.99 10.05 -4.16
CA GLN A 261 7.08 10.94 -4.92
C GLN A 261 6.57 10.28 -6.21
N GLY A 262 6.68 8.94 -6.33
CA GLY A 262 6.35 8.19 -7.55
C GLY A 262 7.57 7.83 -8.40
N ASP A 263 7.47 6.71 -9.13
CA ASP A 263 8.55 6.25 -10.02
C ASP A 263 8.71 7.17 -11.23
N LEU A 264 7.63 7.82 -11.71
CA LEU A 264 7.72 8.75 -12.84
C LEU A 264 8.57 9.98 -12.50
N GLN A 265 8.43 10.52 -11.30
CA GLN A 265 9.26 11.59 -10.78
C GLN A 265 10.71 11.15 -10.74
N ARG A 266 11.00 9.94 -10.22
CA ARG A 266 12.34 9.37 -10.22
C ARG A 266 12.91 9.20 -11.64
N TYR A 267 12.11 8.75 -12.60
CA TYR A 267 12.56 8.62 -13.99
C TYR A 267 12.82 9.95 -14.70
N ARG A 268 12.08 11.01 -14.33
CA ARG A 268 12.27 12.37 -14.88
C ARG A 268 13.42 13.14 -14.22
N THR A 269 13.93 12.67 -13.08
CA THR A 269 15.08 13.31 -12.41
C THR A 269 16.42 12.93 -13.04
N GLY A 270 17.44 13.76 -12.83
CA GLY A 270 18.82 13.53 -13.31
C GLY A 270 19.02 13.95 -14.77
N ASP A 271 19.74 13.12 -15.53
CA ASP A 271 20.16 13.41 -16.92
C ASP A 271 19.04 13.20 -17.96
N TYR A 272 17.81 12.90 -17.53
CA TYR A 272 16.68 12.70 -18.43
C TYR A 272 16.44 13.93 -19.34
N TYR A 273 16.42 15.13 -18.75
CA TYR A 273 16.23 16.37 -19.50
C TYR A 273 17.42 16.72 -20.39
N THR A 274 18.64 16.41 -19.97
CA THR A 274 19.82 16.63 -20.83
C THR A 274 19.78 15.72 -22.05
N TYR A 275 19.36 14.46 -21.88
CA TYR A 275 19.21 13.53 -22.99
C TYR A 275 18.07 13.93 -23.94
N LEU A 276 16.93 14.38 -23.42
CA LEU A 276 15.84 14.93 -24.24
C LEU A 276 16.28 16.16 -25.05
N ASP A 277 17.05 17.07 -24.44
CA ASP A 277 17.60 18.24 -25.13
C ASP A 277 18.49 17.81 -26.29
N MET A 278 19.38 16.84 -26.07
CA MET A 278 20.26 16.32 -27.10
C MET A 278 19.49 15.67 -28.25
N GLN A 279 18.45 14.88 -27.96
CA GLN A 279 17.54 14.34 -28.98
C GLN A 279 16.84 15.44 -29.77
N LEU A 280 16.35 16.48 -29.10
CA LEU A 280 15.70 17.62 -29.75
C LEU A 280 16.66 18.34 -30.70
N ARG A 281 17.91 18.58 -30.28
CA ARG A 281 18.94 19.20 -31.13
C ARG A 281 19.27 18.37 -32.36
N PHE A 282 19.30 17.05 -32.23
CA PHE A 282 19.50 16.16 -33.36
C PHE A 282 18.32 16.20 -34.34
N LEU A 283 17.09 16.18 -33.84
CA LEU A 283 15.89 16.30 -34.68
C LEU A 283 15.78 17.67 -35.37
N ASN A 284 16.24 18.74 -34.71
CA ASN A 284 16.31 20.08 -35.30
C ASN A 284 17.47 20.24 -36.30
N GLY A 285 18.40 19.28 -36.37
CA GLY A 285 19.56 19.31 -37.28
C GLY A 285 20.75 20.14 -36.79
N GLU A 286 20.78 20.55 -35.51
CA GLU A 286 21.89 21.31 -34.91
C GLU A 286 23.12 20.43 -34.65
N SER A 287 22.89 19.15 -34.34
CA SER A 287 23.93 18.16 -34.07
C SER A 287 23.96 17.08 -35.13
N LYS A 288 25.14 16.48 -35.36
CA LYS A 288 25.31 15.43 -36.38
C LYS A 288 24.82 14.06 -35.90
N SER A 289 24.79 13.86 -34.59
CA SER A 289 24.36 12.62 -33.93
C SER A 289 23.58 12.97 -32.67
N ILE A 290 22.70 12.05 -32.24
CA ILE A 290 21.89 12.19 -31.01
C ILE A 290 22.78 12.53 -29.81
N VAL A 291 23.98 11.95 -29.75
CA VAL A 291 25.00 12.29 -28.77
C VAL A 291 26.15 12.91 -29.53
N ASP A 292 26.36 14.22 -29.38
CA ASP A 292 27.46 14.95 -30.02
C ASP A 292 28.30 15.62 -28.94
N PHE A 293 29.20 14.82 -28.34
CA PHE A 293 30.00 15.21 -27.16
C PHE A 293 30.72 16.55 -27.34
N ARG A 294 31.11 16.90 -28.57
CA ARG A 294 31.80 18.16 -28.88
C ARG A 294 30.87 19.36 -28.75
N LEU A 295 29.67 19.27 -29.31
CA LEU A 295 28.67 20.33 -29.21
C LEU A 295 28.20 20.47 -27.76
N ASP A 296 28.01 19.35 -27.06
CA ASP A 296 27.61 19.36 -25.65
C ASP A 296 28.69 19.98 -24.75
N GLU A 297 29.97 19.68 -24.99
CA GLU A 297 31.07 20.33 -24.25
C GLU A 297 31.11 21.85 -24.49
N GLN A 298 30.87 22.29 -25.73
CA GLN A 298 30.78 23.71 -26.07
C GLN A 298 29.60 24.40 -25.37
N LEU A 299 28.41 23.79 -25.40
CA LEU A 299 27.22 24.33 -24.73
C LEU A 299 27.36 24.33 -23.20
N GLN A 300 28.02 23.32 -22.63
CA GLN A 300 28.33 23.32 -21.20
C GLN A 300 29.30 24.44 -20.83
N LYS A 301 30.29 24.76 -21.68
CA LYS A 301 31.20 25.89 -21.49
C LYS A 301 30.45 27.22 -21.57
N GLN A 302 29.55 27.40 -22.55
CA GLN A 302 28.72 28.60 -22.67
C GLN A 302 27.82 28.79 -21.43
N ARG A 303 27.08 27.76 -21.01
CA ARG A 303 26.26 27.82 -19.78
C ARG A 303 27.06 28.13 -18.51
N ARG A 304 28.33 27.69 -18.44
CA ARG A 304 29.21 28.04 -17.30
C ARG A 304 29.62 29.51 -17.34
N GLN A 305 29.88 30.07 -18.53
CA GLN A 305 30.20 31.49 -18.71
C GLN A 305 29.00 32.38 -18.37
N GLU A 306 27.80 32.05 -18.84
CA GLU A 306 26.55 32.77 -18.52
C GLU A 306 26.29 32.80 -17.00
N ARG A 307 26.42 31.64 -16.32
CA ARG A 307 26.28 31.59 -14.86
C ARG A 307 27.35 32.39 -14.13
N GLN A 308 28.54 32.55 -14.69
CA GLN A 308 29.57 33.38 -14.08
C GLN A 308 29.24 34.86 -14.26
N GLN A 309 28.79 35.27 -15.46
CA GLN A 309 28.33 36.63 -15.72
C GLN A 309 27.16 37.03 -14.82
N GLN A 310 26.16 36.15 -14.65
CA GLN A 310 25.04 36.39 -13.73
C GLN A 310 25.49 36.54 -12.27
N LYS A 311 26.50 35.79 -11.84
CA LYS A 311 27.08 35.95 -10.49
C LYS A 311 27.81 37.28 -10.34
N ASP A 312 28.54 37.70 -11.36
CA ASP A 312 29.28 38.95 -11.35
C ASP A 312 28.32 40.15 -11.37
N GLU A 313 27.23 40.08 -12.14
CA GLU A 313 26.15 41.09 -12.15
C GLU A 313 25.37 41.12 -10.83
N GLY A 314 25.02 39.96 -10.27
CA GLY A 314 24.35 39.86 -8.98
C GLY A 314 25.20 40.35 -7.81
N ASN A 315 26.52 40.16 -7.87
CA ASN A 315 27.43 40.65 -6.84
C ASN A 315 27.69 42.17 -6.97
N SER A 316 27.62 42.72 -8.19
CA SER A 316 27.74 44.17 -8.42
C SER A 316 26.50 44.94 -7.94
N ASN A 317 25.30 44.35 -8.08
CA ASN A 317 24.04 45.01 -7.68
C ASN A 317 23.74 44.94 -6.17
N ASN A 318 24.34 44.02 -5.42
CA ASN A 318 24.09 43.90 -3.98
C ASN A 318 24.70 45.00 -3.09
N ASN A 319 25.41 45.97 -3.67
CA ASN A 319 25.97 47.10 -2.93
C ASN A 319 25.15 48.39 -3.04
N ASN A 320 24.01 48.41 -3.72
CA ASN A 320 23.15 49.60 -3.77
C ASN A 320 21.66 49.23 -3.76
N ASN A 321 20.95 49.84 -2.80
CA ASN A 321 19.49 49.98 -2.70
C ASN A 321 18.68 48.87 -2.02
N ASN A 322 18.44 49.16 -0.74
CA ASN A 322 17.12 49.05 -0.11
C ASN A 322 16.04 49.74 -0.96
N ASN A 323 14.82 49.21 -0.91
CA ASN A 323 13.58 49.68 -1.57
C ASN A 323 13.48 49.39 -3.08
N SER A 324 12.89 48.25 -3.43
CA SER A 324 11.50 48.24 -3.89
C SER A 324 11.04 46.82 -4.23
N ASN A 325 9.89 46.48 -3.65
CA ASN A 325 9.06 45.36 -4.07
C ASN A 325 8.63 45.53 -5.54
N ASN A 326 8.33 44.41 -6.19
CA ASN A 326 7.73 44.25 -7.52
C ASN A 326 8.71 44.30 -8.70
N ASN A 327 9.09 43.11 -9.19
CA ASN A 327 9.15 42.69 -10.60
C ASN A 327 10.09 41.49 -10.78
N ARG A 328 9.63 40.32 -10.33
CA ARG A 328 10.13 39.01 -10.81
C ARG A 328 9.24 38.61 -11.98
N SER A 329 9.56 39.06 -13.19
CA SER A 329 8.72 38.75 -14.37
C SER A 329 9.45 38.78 -15.72
N VAL A 330 10.77 38.56 -15.77
CA VAL A 330 11.52 38.66 -17.05
C VAL A 330 12.33 37.41 -17.39
N ASP A 331 12.64 36.52 -16.43
CA ASP A 331 13.22 35.19 -16.73
C ASP A 331 12.15 34.10 -17.00
N THR A 332 10.87 34.47 -16.94
CA THR A 332 9.74 33.55 -17.11
C THR A 332 9.41 33.25 -18.58
N GLU A 333 9.82 34.09 -19.54
CA GLU A 333 9.36 33.94 -20.94
C GLU A 333 10.10 32.84 -21.72
N GLU A 334 11.38 32.60 -21.44
CA GLU A 334 12.15 31.54 -22.11
C GLU A 334 11.82 30.15 -21.55
N GLU A 335 11.57 30.03 -20.23
CA GLU A 335 11.05 28.80 -19.59
C GLU A 335 9.65 28.45 -20.12
N MET A 336 8.82 29.45 -20.44
CA MET A 336 7.47 29.28 -21.00
C MET A 336 7.47 28.65 -22.41
N THR A 337 8.49 28.85 -23.24
CA THR A 337 8.54 28.27 -24.59
C THR A 337 8.86 26.78 -24.57
N ARG A 338 9.84 26.37 -23.75
CA ARG A 338 10.20 24.97 -23.48
C ARG A 338 9.03 24.23 -22.86
N ASP A 339 8.40 24.82 -21.86
CA ASP A 339 7.23 24.22 -21.19
C ASP A 339 6.01 24.17 -22.10
N ARG A 340 5.82 25.14 -23.00
CA ARG A 340 4.78 25.10 -24.03
C ARG A 340 5.02 23.97 -25.04
N LEU A 341 6.28 23.73 -25.42
CA LEU A 341 6.66 22.62 -26.31
C LEU A 341 6.49 21.25 -25.64
N LEU A 342 6.92 21.08 -24.39
CA LEU A 342 6.71 19.85 -23.63
C LEU A 342 5.22 19.55 -23.43
N ARG A 343 4.42 20.59 -23.12
CA ARG A 343 2.96 20.47 -22.97
C ARG A 343 2.26 20.15 -24.28
N SER A 344 2.78 20.66 -25.41
CA SER A 344 2.31 20.33 -26.76
C SER A 344 2.64 18.91 -27.20
N LEU A 345 3.82 18.39 -26.86
CA LEU A 345 4.31 17.10 -27.35
C LEU A 345 3.86 15.91 -26.49
N TYR A 346 3.77 16.09 -25.18
CA TYR A 346 3.55 14.99 -24.23
C TYR A 346 2.26 15.11 -23.43
N GLY A 347 1.45 16.13 -23.69
CA GLY A 347 0.25 16.41 -22.91
C GLY A 347 0.57 16.89 -21.49
N GLU A 348 -0.43 17.46 -20.83
CA GLU A 348 -0.30 17.98 -19.48
C GLU A 348 0.08 16.87 -18.49
N SER A 349 1.32 16.88 -18.02
CA SER A 349 1.72 16.20 -16.80
C SER A 349 2.11 17.22 -15.71
N SER A 350 1.42 18.36 -15.71
CA SER A 350 1.34 19.28 -14.57
C SER A 350 0.16 18.88 -13.70
N CYS A 351 0.47 18.57 -12.44
CA CYS A 351 -0.38 18.81 -11.27
C CYS A 351 -1.75 19.45 -11.57
N ALA A 352 -2.79 18.62 -11.50
CA ALA A 352 -4.19 19.04 -11.49
C ALA A 352 -4.58 19.83 -10.22
N SER A 353 -3.76 20.78 -9.74
CA SER A 353 -3.87 21.34 -8.39
C SER A 353 -4.27 22.81 -8.28
N ALA A 354 -4.37 23.60 -9.35
CA ALA A 354 -4.80 25.00 -9.22
C ALA A 354 -5.84 25.41 -10.27
N GLU A 355 -5.56 25.21 -11.56
CA GLU A 355 -6.46 25.66 -12.62
C GLU A 355 -7.58 24.67 -12.93
N ASN A 356 -7.33 23.36 -12.76
CA ASN A 356 -8.40 22.36 -12.69
C ASN A 356 -9.21 22.44 -11.38
N SER A 357 -8.63 22.96 -10.30
CA SER A 357 -9.39 23.27 -9.08
C SER A 357 -10.29 24.48 -9.27
N LEU A 358 -9.88 25.48 -10.06
CA LEU A 358 -10.68 26.67 -10.35
C LEU A 358 -11.76 26.37 -11.40
N ARG A 359 -11.44 25.59 -12.43
CA ARG A 359 -12.44 25.05 -13.38
C ARG A 359 -13.35 24.01 -12.78
N MET A 360 -12.91 23.19 -11.82
CA MET A 360 -13.80 22.39 -10.99
C MET A 360 -14.60 23.26 -10.04
N ARG A 361 -14.07 24.34 -9.44
CA ARG A 361 -14.88 25.23 -8.60
C ARG A 361 -15.93 26.01 -9.40
N GLU A 362 -15.63 26.42 -10.64
CA GLU A 362 -16.59 27.06 -11.54
C GLU A 362 -17.58 26.05 -12.13
N ALA A 363 -17.14 24.83 -12.44
CA ALA A 363 -18.03 23.75 -12.86
C ALA A 363 -18.89 23.23 -11.70
N ILE A 364 -18.37 23.17 -10.47
CA ILE A 364 -19.09 22.81 -9.25
C ILE A 364 -19.97 23.97 -8.79
N ALA A 365 -19.63 25.24 -9.05
CA ALA A 365 -20.55 26.37 -8.82
C ALA A 365 -21.69 26.41 -9.85
N GLY A 366 -21.42 26.01 -11.11
CA GLY A 366 -22.44 25.83 -12.15
C GLY A 366 -23.29 24.57 -11.95
N PHE A 367 -22.74 23.53 -11.32
CA PHE A 367 -23.41 22.26 -11.04
C PHE A 367 -24.11 22.25 -9.67
N ALA A 368 -23.59 22.97 -8.66
CA ALA A 368 -24.25 23.15 -7.35
C ALA A 368 -25.54 24.00 -7.44
N ALA A 369 -25.74 24.74 -8.53
CA ALA A 369 -27.01 25.38 -8.85
C ALA A 369 -28.01 24.41 -9.55
N ALA A 370 -27.56 23.23 -10.00
CA ALA A 370 -28.31 22.33 -10.88
C ALA A 370 -28.48 20.88 -10.35
N SER A 371 -27.73 20.44 -9.34
CA SER A 371 -27.71 19.02 -8.93
C SER A 371 -27.61 18.82 -7.41
N ALA A 372 -28.61 19.35 -6.72
CA ALA A 372 -29.10 18.85 -5.43
C ALA A 372 -29.69 17.42 -5.54
N ALA A 373 -29.17 16.58 -6.43
CA ALA A 373 -29.68 15.25 -6.72
C ALA A 373 -28.55 14.32 -7.19
N SER A 374 -28.11 13.48 -6.24
CA SER A 374 -27.68 12.09 -6.45
C SER A 374 -26.25 11.81 -6.91
N LEU A 375 -25.54 11.09 -6.04
CA LEU A 375 -24.12 10.70 -6.07
C LEU A 375 -23.83 9.41 -6.86
N SER A 376 -22.53 9.25 -7.17
CA SER A 376 -21.70 8.02 -7.22
C SER A 376 -21.51 7.28 -8.56
N SER A 377 -20.26 7.27 -9.06
CA SER A 377 -19.37 6.09 -9.27
C SER A 377 -18.31 6.31 -10.37
N SER A 378 -17.06 5.94 -10.07
CA SER A 378 -15.82 6.03 -10.90
C SER A 378 -15.50 4.69 -11.62
N PRO A 379 -14.77 4.67 -12.76
CA PRO A 379 -14.35 3.43 -13.43
C PRO A 379 -12.85 3.08 -13.29
N GLN A 380 -12.55 1.77 -13.16
CA GLN A 380 -11.21 1.16 -13.20
C GLN A 380 -10.88 0.58 -14.59
N VAL A 381 -9.59 0.59 -14.98
CA VAL A 381 -9.08 0.01 -16.24
C VAL A 381 -7.96 -1.04 -16.03
N ALA A 382 -8.29 -2.25 -16.48
CA ALA A 382 -7.54 -3.30 -17.18
C ALA A 382 -6.07 -3.67 -16.83
N SER A 383 -5.89 -4.97 -16.53
CA SER A 383 -4.63 -5.74 -16.59
C SER A 383 -4.66 -6.77 -17.72
N SER A 384 -3.52 -7.01 -18.40
CA SER A 384 -3.05 -8.27 -19.05
C SER A 384 -1.82 -7.93 -19.91
N SER A 385 -0.61 -8.47 -19.72
CA SER A 385 -0.19 -9.74 -20.33
C SER A 385 1.22 -10.14 -19.87
N SER A 386 1.44 -11.44 -19.76
CA SER A 386 2.62 -12.20 -19.31
C SER A 386 3.70 -12.44 -20.39
N LEU A 387 4.98 -12.32 -20.03
CA LEU A 387 6.08 -13.09 -20.63
C LEU A 387 7.11 -13.42 -19.53
N ALA A 388 7.49 -14.68 -19.46
CA ALA A 388 8.44 -15.26 -18.53
C ALA A 388 9.83 -15.34 -19.17
N LEU A 389 10.89 -14.97 -18.43
CA LEU A 389 12.24 -15.46 -18.72
C LEU A 389 12.98 -15.83 -17.42
N SER A 390 13.61 -16.99 -17.54
CA SER A 390 14.30 -17.84 -16.58
C SER A 390 15.40 -17.18 -15.75
N SER A 391 15.47 -17.63 -14.50
CA SER A 391 16.59 -17.50 -13.57
C SER A 391 17.84 -18.18 -14.08
N MET A 392 19.00 -17.55 -13.86
CA MET A 392 20.30 -18.22 -13.75
C MET A 392 21.07 -17.53 -12.62
N SER A 393 21.12 -18.19 -11.47
CA SER A 393 21.92 -17.79 -10.30
C SER A 393 23.22 -18.61 -10.34
N THR A 394 24.37 -17.95 -10.36
CA THR A 394 25.66 -18.59 -10.06
C THR A 394 26.32 -17.82 -8.91
N PRO A 395 26.69 -18.48 -7.81
CA PRO A 395 27.45 -17.84 -6.74
C PRO A 395 28.95 -17.94 -7.06
N ILE A 396 29.64 -16.81 -7.11
CA ILE A 396 31.11 -16.79 -7.13
C ILE A 396 31.57 -16.67 -5.68
N ASN A 397 32.25 -17.73 -5.23
CA ASN A 397 32.82 -17.87 -3.91
C ASN A 397 34.14 -17.09 -3.79
N LEU A 398 34.36 -16.53 -2.60
CA LEU A 398 35.42 -15.59 -2.20
C LEU A 398 36.85 -16.15 -2.37
N PRO A 399 37.85 -15.27 -2.47
CA PRO A 399 38.95 -15.38 -1.52
C PRO A 399 39.05 -14.11 -0.67
N GLN A 400 38.99 -14.34 0.64
CA GLN A 400 39.02 -13.37 1.71
C GLN A 400 40.38 -12.66 1.77
N VAL A 401 40.52 -11.50 1.12
CA VAL A 401 41.67 -10.63 1.34
C VAL A 401 41.31 -9.64 2.44
N ARG A 402 41.87 -9.85 3.63
CA ARG A 402 41.81 -8.89 4.73
C ARG A 402 42.66 -7.66 4.38
N ILE A 403 42.03 -6.65 3.78
CA ILE A 403 42.58 -5.28 3.79
C ILE A 403 41.65 -4.47 4.68
N GLY A 404 42.10 -4.21 5.90
CA GLY A 404 41.50 -3.18 6.74
C GLY A 404 41.69 -1.85 6.03
N SER A 405 40.69 -1.41 5.29
CA SER A 405 40.73 -0.11 4.61
C SER A 405 40.58 0.98 5.65
N ALA A 406 41.68 1.70 5.84
CA ALA A 406 41.83 2.87 6.67
C ALA A 406 40.56 3.74 6.78
N THR A 407 40.26 4.15 8.01
CA THR A 407 39.44 5.33 8.26
C THR A 407 40.00 6.53 7.49
N ARG A 408 39.18 7.57 7.27
CA ARG A 408 39.52 8.83 6.56
C ARG A 408 40.90 9.42 6.93
N ASN A 409 41.46 9.10 8.09
CA ASN A 409 42.74 9.60 8.58
C ASN A 409 43.82 8.50 8.82
N GLY A 410 43.63 7.25 8.37
CA GLY A 410 44.65 6.19 8.47
C GLY A 410 44.79 5.50 9.84
N HIS A 411 43.71 5.48 10.63
CA HIS A 411 43.69 4.87 11.96
C HIS A 411 43.16 3.44 11.92
N ALA A 412 43.84 2.51 12.63
CA ALA A 412 43.57 1.07 12.59
C ALA A 412 42.22 0.63 13.19
N CYS A 413 41.61 1.46 14.05
CA CYS A 413 40.29 1.21 14.61
C CYS A 413 39.32 2.27 14.12
N VAL A 414 38.22 1.83 13.49
CA VAL A 414 37.12 2.71 13.02
C VAL A 414 36.35 3.32 14.20
N TYR A 415 36.36 2.64 15.35
CA TYR A 415 35.58 3.01 16.52
C TYR A 415 36.43 3.07 17.80
N GLY A 416 36.10 4.02 18.67
CA GLY A 416 36.69 4.21 19.99
C GLY A 416 37.50 5.50 20.11
N SER A 417 37.19 6.27 21.15
CA SER A 417 37.97 7.43 21.58
C SER A 417 38.83 7.07 22.80
N TYR A 418 40.06 7.57 22.84
CA TYR A 418 40.93 7.58 24.02
C TYR A 418 40.76 8.95 24.68
N PHE A 419 40.58 8.99 26.00
CA PHE A 419 40.51 10.25 26.74
C PHE A 419 41.81 10.42 27.53
N ASP A 420 42.56 11.48 27.22
CA ASP A 420 43.73 11.86 28.00
C ASP A 420 43.29 12.67 29.23
N ARG A 421 43.55 12.12 30.41
CA ARG A 421 43.05 12.63 31.69
C ARG A 421 43.81 13.86 32.17
N GLU A 422 45.04 14.06 31.72
CA GLU A 422 45.86 15.23 32.06
C GLU A 422 45.57 16.42 31.14
N GLY A 423 45.35 16.17 29.85
CA GLY A 423 45.07 17.21 28.86
C GLY A 423 43.59 17.57 28.67
N PHE A 424 42.65 16.82 29.25
CA PHE A 424 41.21 16.95 28.97
C PHE A 424 40.88 16.91 27.46
N ARG A 425 41.59 16.06 26.69
CA ARG A 425 41.38 15.95 25.24
C ARG A 425 41.02 14.54 24.85
N TRP A 426 40.14 14.42 23.87
CA TRP A 426 39.83 13.17 23.20
C TRP A 426 40.80 12.92 22.05
N GLY A 427 41.22 11.67 21.89
CA GLY A 427 42.09 11.18 20.82
C GLY A 427 41.61 9.84 20.27
N TYR A 428 42.33 9.30 19.29
CA TYR A 428 41.98 8.02 18.68
C TYR A 428 42.41 6.85 19.55
N LYS A 429 41.56 5.82 19.70
CA LYS A 429 41.86 4.63 20.52
C LYS A 429 43.10 3.84 20.05
N CYS A 430 43.40 3.85 18.75
CA CYS A 430 44.50 3.07 18.17
C CYS A 430 45.90 3.63 18.48
N CYS A 431 46.12 4.95 18.34
CA CYS A 431 47.44 5.56 18.50
C CYS A 431 47.52 6.60 19.63
N LYS A 432 46.42 6.82 20.38
CA LYS A 432 46.32 7.81 21.46
C LYS A 432 46.69 9.24 21.05
N ARG A 433 46.74 9.53 19.74
CA ARG A 433 47.03 10.86 19.21
C ARG A 433 45.82 11.76 19.43
N LEU A 434 46.09 12.96 19.92
CA LEU A 434 45.12 13.95 20.36
C LEU A 434 45.03 15.07 19.31
N GLY A 435 44.10 14.95 18.36
CA GLY A 435 43.86 15.96 17.31
C GLY A 435 42.91 15.42 16.23
N LYS A 436 42.04 16.27 15.67
CA LYS A 436 40.97 15.88 14.72
C LYS A 436 41.49 15.36 13.38
N ASP A 437 42.72 15.74 13.03
CA ASP A 437 43.40 15.41 11.76
C ASP A 437 44.75 14.71 12.01
N ALA A 438 44.89 13.99 13.12
CA ALA A 438 46.14 13.28 13.41
C ALA A 438 46.46 12.27 12.30
N ALA A 439 47.68 12.36 11.75
CA ALA A 439 48.16 11.48 10.69
C ALA A 439 48.07 10.00 11.08
N ALA A 440 47.98 9.14 10.07
CA ALA A 440 47.83 7.69 10.15
C ALA A 440 48.73 7.00 11.19
N CYS A 441 48.26 5.87 11.71
CA CYS A 441 49.05 4.96 12.52
C CYS A 441 50.23 4.45 11.67
N GLN A 442 51.42 5.02 11.84
CA GLN A 442 52.62 4.46 11.25
C GLN A 442 52.97 3.18 12.01
N SER A 443 52.59 2.04 11.45
CA SER A 443 53.18 0.76 11.83
C SER A 443 54.63 0.75 11.32
N THR A 444 55.59 1.05 12.17
CA THR A 444 56.99 0.71 11.89
C THR A 444 57.14 -0.81 12.05
N PRO A 445 57.45 -1.58 11.00
CA PRO A 445 57.90 -2.96 11.17
C PRO A 445 59.27 -2.93 11.86
N ALA A 446 59.40 -3.61 13.00
CA ALA A 446 60.69 -3.83 13.63
C ALA A 446 61.51 -4.81 12.76
N GLU A 447 62.68 -4.37 12.27
CA GLU A 447 63.66 -5.26 11.66
C GLU A 447 64.35 -6.12 12.73
N PRO A 448 64.63 -7.41 12.45
CA PRO A 448 65.51 -8.23 13.28
C PRO A 448 66.91 -8.33 12.66
N SER A 449 67.94 -7.71 13.25
CA SER A 449 69.34 -8.12 13.01
C SER A 449 70.30 -7.78 14.17
N VAL A 450 70.83 -8.87 14.77
CA VAL A 450 72.23 -9.18 15.12
C VAL A 450 73.11 -8.09 15.75
N ALA A 451 73.55 -8.29 17.00
CA ALA A 451 74.98 -8.40 17.36
C ALA A 451 75.21 -8.54 18.88
N ALA A 452 76.20 -9.36 19.21
CA ALA A 452 76.61 -9.85 20.52
C ALA A 452 77.59 -8.93 21.27
N LYS A 453 77.70 -9.19 22.58
CA LYS A 453 78.81 -9.01 23.57
C LYS A 453 78.17 -8.54 24.90
N ALA A 454 78.41 -9.12 26.08
CA ALA A 454 79.58 -9.78 26.62
C ALA A 454 79.24 -10.60 27.90
N GLU A 455 80.11 -11.54 28.26
CA GLU A 455 80.46 -12.01 29.64
C GLU A 455 79.37 -12.72 30.47
N GLY A 456 79.60 -13.82 31.21
CA GLY A 456 80.78 -14.56 31.63
C GLY A 456 80.36 -15.87 32.34
N GLU A 457 81.33 -16.73 32.63
CA GLU A 457 81.23 -18.17 32.93
C GLU A 457 80.66 -18.56 34.32
N ALA A 458 79.92 -19.68 34.29
CA ALA A 458 79.88 -20.83 35.22
C ALA A 458 80.02 -20.69 36.75
N LEU A 459 78.94 -21.04 37.45
CA LEU A 459 78.89 -21.79 38.72
C LEU A 459 77.95 -22.99 38.42
N GLY A 460 78.31 -24.27 38.60
CA GLY A 460 78.84 -24.89 39.81
C GLY A 460 77.69 -25.68 40.44
N GLN A 461 77.77 -27.02 40.42
CA GLN A 461 76.93 -27.88 41.25
C GLN A 461 77.08 -27.46 42.71
N ALA A 462 75.98 -27.12 43.39
CA ALA A 462 75.64 -27.50 44.76
C ALA A 462 74.49 -26.61 45.25
N SER A 463 73.39 -27.30 45.61
CA SER A 463 72.11 -26.81 46.15
C SER A 463 71.11 -26.22 45.16
#